data_AF-A0A314KWX4-F1
#
_entry.id   AF-A0A314KWX4-F1
#
_cell.length_a   1.000
_cell.length_b   1.000
_cell.length_c   1.000
_cell.angle_alpha   90.00
_cell.angle_beta   90.00
_cell.angle_gamma   90.00
#
_symmetry.space_group_name_H-M   'P 1'
#
loop_
_entity.id
_entity.type
_entity.pdbx_description
1 polymer ?
#
loop_
_entity_poly.entity_id
_entity_poly.type
_entity_poly.pdbx_seq_one_letter_code
_entity_poly.pdbx_strand_id
1 'polypeptide(L)'
;VPSDVTNNASAFMHVNSHIVISSSVTANEHENNLRRSKKCRIEASFGLDFNTTFLTENIDLDVLSDELVSIYLIGEDPKTYNEAIRSIDASFWKEAMKRELDSIISNHTWDLSDLPKGCKPISNKKIFKKKL
;
A
#
# COMPACT_ATOMS: atom_id res chain seq x y z
N VAL A 1 45.59 44.78 -35.92
CA VAL A 1 44.14 44.48 -35.98
C VAL A 1 43.78 43.72 -34.72
N PRO A 2 43.21 44.40 -33.71
CA PRO A 2 42.71 43.76 -32.50
C PRO A 2 41.22 43.43 -32.65
N SER A 3 40.76 42.37 -32.00
CA SER A 3 39.37 42.27 -31.58
C SER A 3 39.36 41.69 -30.17
N ASP A 4 39.37 42.60 -29.22
CA ASP A 4 38.82 42.40 -27.88
C ASP A 4 37.39 41.87 -27.99
N VAL A 5 36.96 41.11 -26.98
CA VAL A 5 35.92 41.54 -26.03
C VAL A 5 35.50 40.32 -25.20
N THR A 6 35.85 40.40 -23.92
CA THR A 6 35.21 39.71 -22.79
C THR A 6 33.69 39.82 -22.86
N ASN A 7 32.97 38.70 -22.75
CA ASN A 7 31.56 38.73 -22.34
C ASN A 7 31.27 37.60 -21.35
N ASN A 8 31.25 38.00 -20.10
CA ASN A 8 30.52 37.43 -18.98
C ASN A 8 29.03 37.26 -19.31
N ALA A 9 28.48 36.07 -19.09
CA ALA A 9 27.04 35.90 -18.99
C ALA A 9 26.74 34.84 -17.92
N SER A 10 26.78 35.30 -16.67
CA SER A 10 26.01 34.72 -15.57
C SER A 10 24.54 34.79 -15.95
N ALA A 11 23.97 33.69 -16.43
CA ALA A 11 22.54 33.57 -16.62
C ALA A 11 21.90 33.17 -15.28
N PHE A 12 21.52 34.21 -14.54
CA PHE A 12 20.65 34.12 -13.39
C PHE A 12 19.39 33.31 -13.74
N MET A 13 19.14 32.23 -13.01
CA MET A 13 17.83 31.58 -12.99
C MET A 13 16.82 32.62 -12.51
N HIS A 14 15.97 33.10 -13.42
CA HIS A 14 14.91 34.04 -13.12
C HIS A 14 13.96 33.38 -12.11
N VAL A 15 14.01 33.83 -10.86
CA VAL A 15 13.01 33.49 -9.86
C VAL A 15 11.73 34.19 -10.29
N ASN A 16 10.75 33.42 -10.79
CA ASN A 16 9.40 33.93 -11.00
C ASN A 16 8.78 34.25 -9.63
N SER A 17 8.94 35.50 -9.19
CA SER A 17 8.49 36.03 -7.91
C SER A 17 7.03 36.52 -7.94
N HIS A 18 6.14 35.83 -8.64
CA HIS A 18 4.71 36.17 -8.61
C HIS A 18 3.84 34.93 -8.44
N ILE A 19 3.83 34.40 -7.21
CA ILE A 19 2.59 33.90 -6.62
C ILE A 19 2.28 34.83 -5.45
N VAL A 20 1.62 35.93 -5.79
CA VAL A 20 0.94 36.77 -4.81
C VAL A 20 -0.21 35.91 -4.26
N ILE A 21 -0.06 35.41 -3.03
CA ILE A 21 -1.19 34.84 -2.29
C ILE A 21 -2.06 36.03 -1.87
N SER A 22 -2.89 36.52 -2.79
CA SER A 22 -4.00 37.40 -2.44
C SER A 22 -5.02 36.56 -1.70
N SER A 23 -5.14 36.86 -0.40
CA SER A 23 -6.21 36.40 0.45
C SER A 23 -7.53 36.95 -0.07
N SER A 24 -8.31 36.11 -0.74
CA SER A 24 -9.75 36.31 -0.89
C SER A 24 -10.43 34.96 -0.74
N VAL A 25 -11.08 34.80 0.42
CA VAL A 25 -12.04 33.74 0.70
C VAL A 25 -13.09 33.71 -0.41
N THR A 26 -13.08 32.65 -1.20
CA THR A 26 -14.30 32.12 -1.82
C THR A 26 -14.28 30.62 -1.61
N ALA A 27 -15.23 30.17 -0.79
CA ALA A 27 -15.48 28.76 -0.52
C ALA A 27 -15.77 28.05 -1.85
N ASN A 28 -14.78 27.34 -2.36
CA ASN A 28 -15.00 26.34 -3.39
C ASN A 28 -14.89 24.99 -2.70
N GLU A 29 -16.06 24.42 -2.41
CA GLU A 29 -16.25 23.02 -2.04
C GLU A 29 -15.76 22.15 -3.21
N HIS A 30 -14.44 21.96 -3.31
CA HIS A 30 -13.93 20.87 -4.11
C HIS A 30 -14.15 19.61 -3.29
N GLU A 31 -15.29 18.98 -3.54
CA GLU A 31 -15.60 17.61 -3.15
C GLU A 31 -14.39 16.75 -3.56
N ASN A 32 -13.54 16.47 -2.57
CA ASN A 32 -12.42 15.54 -2.68
C ASN A 32 -13.01 14.15 -2.83
N ASN A 33 -13.54 13.88 -4.02
CA ASN A 33 -13.94 12.56 -4.44
C ASN A 33 -12.66 11.73 -4.53
N LEU A 34 -12.26 11.14 -3.41
CA LEU A 34 -11.32 10.03 -3.41
C LEU A 34 -11.80 9.10 -4.51
N ARG A 35 -10.93 8.82 -5.49
CA ARG A 35 -11.21 7.95 -6.62
C ARG A 35 -11.39 6.53 -6.08
N ARG A 36 -12.53 6.26 -5.46
CA ARG A 36 -12.87 4.99 -4.85
C ARG A 36 -13.45 4.14 -5.95
N SER A 37 -12.82 3.00 -6.21
CA SER A 37 -13.38 2.01 -7.11
C SER A 37 -14.80 1.67 -6.66
N LYS A 38 -15.78 1.86 -7.57
CA LYS A 38 -17.17 1.38 -7.38
C LYS A 38 -17.31 -0.12 -7.66
N LYS A 39 -16.22 -0.80 -8.04
CA LYS A 39 -16.26 -2.25 -8.28
C LYS A 39 -16.55 -2.95 -6.96
N CYS A 40 -17.73 -3.56 -6.89
CA CYS A 40 -18.04 -4.49 -5.83
C CYS A 40 -17.15 -5.73 -6.02
N ARG A 41 -16.49 -6.17 -4.96
CA ARG A 41 -15.74 -7.42 -4.99
C ARG A 41 -16.77 -8.54 -4.98
N ILE A 42 -16.74 -9.42 -5.98
CA ILE A 42 -17.56 -10.64 -5.97
C ILE A 42 -16.84 -11.62 -5.05
N GLU A 43 -17.55 -12.10 -4.03
CA GLU A 43 -17.04 -13.14 -3.15
C GLU A 43 -16.96 -14.44 -3.96
N ALA A 44 -15.76 -15.00 -4.09
CA ALA A 44 -15.60 -16.32 -4.65
C ALA A 44 -15.95 -17.32 -3.54
N SER A 45 -16.99 -18.13 -3.75
CA SER A 45 -17.25 -19.29 -2.89
C SER A 45 -16.49 -20.48 -3.47
N PHE A 46 -15.36 -20.81 -2.89
CA PHE A 46 -14.71 -22.07 -3.19
C PHE A 46 -15.36 -23.14 -2.30
N GLY A 47 -15.64 -24.30 -2.87
CA GLY A 47 -16.27 -25.39 -2.14
C GLY A 47 -15.38 -25.89 -1.01
N LEU A 48 -15.96 -26.73 -0.14
CA LEU A 48 -15.23 -27.40 0.94
C LEU A 48 -14.04 -28.23 0.41
N ASP A 49 -14.13 -28.69 -0.83
CA ASP A 49 -13.15 -29.47 -1.58
C ASP A 49 -11.88 -28.68 -1.92
N PHE A 50 -11.99 -27.40 -2.29
CA PHE A 50 -10.85 -26.56 -2.60
C PHE A 50 -9.99 -26.28 -1.36
N ASN A 51 -10.64 -25.97 -0.23
CA ASN A 51 -9.95 -25.65 1.01
C ASN A 51 -9.29 -26.86 1.66
N THR A 52 -9.97 -28.02 1.68
CA THR A 52 -9.37 -29.25 2.18
C THR A 52 -8.14 -29.60 1.36
N THR A 53 -8.22 -29.60 0.03
CA THR A 53 -7.07 -29.87 -0.85
C THR A 53 -5.89 -28.94 -0.55
N PHE A 54 -6.14 -27.62 -0.42
CA PHE A 54 -5.10 -26.66 -0.10
C PHE A 54 -4.44 -26.93 1.26
N LEU A 55 -5.22 -27.25 2.29
CA LEU A 55 -4.68 -27.56 3.62
C LEU A 55 -3.92 -28.90 3.65
N THR A 56 -4.43 -29.92 2.94
CA THR A 56 -3.84 -31.26 2.87
C THR A 56 -2.54 -31.30 2.04
N GLU A 57 -2.39 -30.40 1.07
CA GLU A 57 -1.18 -30.31 0.23
C GLU A 57 -0.06 -29.49 0.89
N ASN A 58 -0.42 -28.49 1.69
CA ASN A 58 0.56 -27.62 2.35
C ASN A 58 0.99 -28.14 3.74
N ILE A 59 0.31 -29.17 4.27
CA ILE A 59 0.54 -29.73 5.61
C ILE A 59 0.19 -31.23 5.61
N ASP A 60 0.99 -32.06 6.30
CA ASP A 60 0.73 -33.50 6.44
C ASP A 60 -0.64 -33.75 7.11
N LEU A 61 -1.56 -34.31 6.34
CA LEU A 61 -2.96 -34.56 6.72
C LEU A 61 -3.10 -35.46 7.97
N ASP A 62 -2.14 -36.36 8.20
CA ASP A 62 -2.12 -37.25 9.38
C ASP A 62 -1.72 -36.52 10.69
N VAL A 63 -1.20 -35.29 10.59
CA VAL A 63 -0.79 -34.45 11.74
C VAL A 63 -1.83 -33.38 12.05
N LEU A 64 -2.66 -33.00 11.07
CA LEU A 64 -3.76 -32.06 11.29
C LEU A 64 -4.98 -32.80 11.82
N SER A 65 -5.38 -32.50 13.06
CA SER A 65 -6.69 -32.92 13.54
C SER A 65 -7.78 -32.24 12.72
N ASP A 66 -8.91 -32.94 12.51
CA ASP A 66 -10.14 -32.38 11.94
C ASP A 66 -10.56 -31.06 12.63
N GLU A 67 -10.16 -30.92 13.90
CA GLU A 67 -10.33 -29.71 14.71
C GLU A 67 -9.56 -28.49 14.16
N LEU A 68 -8.31 -28.63 13.71
CA LEU A 68 -7.56 -27.51 13.14
C LEU A 68 -8.08 -27.08 11.76
N VAL A 69 -8.54 -28.02 10.94
CA VAL A 69 -9.21 -27.73 9.65
C VAL A 69 -10.50 -26.96 9.88
N SER A 70 -11.32 -27.41 10.85
CA SER A 70 -12.54 -26.71 11.27
C SER A 70 -12.25 -25.30 11.79
N ILE A 71 -11.23 -25.13 12.64
CA ILE A 71 -10.80 -23.81 13.14
C ILE A 71 -10.32 -22.90 12.00
N TYR A 72 -9.66 -23.43 10.98
CA TYR A 72 -9.21 -22.61 9.85
C TYR A 72 -10.39 -22.13 8.99
N LEU A 73 -11.35 -23.02 8.69
CA LEU A 73 -12.53 -22.73 7.87
C LEU A 73 -13.52 -21.78 8.56
N ILE A 74 -13.69 -21.92 9.87
CA ILE A 74 -14.62 -21.09 10.66
C ILE A 74 -13.91 -19.84 11.22
N GLY A 75 -12.58 -19.89 11.31
CA GLY A 75 -11.77 -18.84 11.91
C GLY A 75 -11.79 -17.54 11.12
N GLU A 76 -12.08 -16.45 11.80
CA GLU A 76 -12.11 -15.11 11.21
C GLU A 76 -10.77 -14.70 10.56
N ASP A 77 -10.86 -13.72 9.66
CA ASP A 77 -9.68 -13.07 9.09
C ASP A 77 -8.83 -12.40 10.18
N PRO A 78 -7.49 -12.48 10.11
CA PRO A 78 -6.64 -11.82 11.08
C PRO A 78 -6.83 -10.30 11.00
N LYS A 79 -7.08 -9.66 12.14
CA LYS A 79 -7.30 -8.21 12.21
C LYS A 79 -6.00 -7.46 12.43
N THR A 80 -4.98 -8.15 12.92
CA THR A 80 -3.66 -7.60 13.21
C THR A 80 -2.55 -8.35 12.50
N TYR A 81 -1.42 -7.67 12.31
CA TYR A 81 -0.22 -8.28 11.75
C TYR A 81 0.24 -9.49 12.59
N ASN A 82 0.20 -9.36 13.92
CA ASN A 82 0.63 -10.42 14.84
C ASN A 82 -0.25 -11.67 14.72
N GLU A 83 -1.55 -11.53 14.51
CA GLU A 83 -2.42 -12.67 14.21
C GLU A 83 -2.08 -13.29 12.85
N ALA A 84 -1.87 -12.45 11.83
CA ALA A 84 -1.53 -12.93 10.48
C ALA A 84 -0.21 -13.73 10.47
N ILE A 85 0.84 -13.26 11.16
CA ILE A 85 2.14 -13.97 11.20
C ILE A 85 2.16 -15.20 12.12
N ARG A 86 1.16 -15.37 12.98
CA ARG A 86 0.97 -16.57 13.80
C ARG A 86 0.02 -17.58 13.15
N SER A 87 -0.62 -17.19 12.04
CA SER A 87 -1.50 -18.06 11.27
C SER A 87 -0.71 -19.06 10.42
N ILE A 88 -1.43 -20.06 9.91
CA ILE A 88 -0.88 -21.07 9.01
C ILE A 88 -0.33 -20.45 7.71
N ASP A 89 -0.94 -19.34 7.28
CA ASP A 89 -0.56 -18.62 6.07
C ASP A 89 0.54 -17.58 6.29
N ALA A 90 1.25 -17.63 7.42
CA ALA A 90 2.26 -16.63 7.78
C ALA A 90 3.33 -16.44 6.69
N SER A 91 3.70 -17.50 5.99
CA SER A 91 4.62 -17.46 4.84
C SER A 91 4.06 -16.60 3.70
N PHE A 92 2.82 -16.86 3.28
CA PHE A 92 2.12 -16.10 2.24
C PHE A 92 1.95 -14.64 2.64
N TRP A 93 1.60 -14.35 3.90
CA TRP A 93 1.50 -12.98 4.39
C TRP A 93 2.82 -12.23 4.29
N LYS A 94 3.93 -12.87 4.70
CA LYS A 94 5.27 -12.28 4.60
C LYS A 94 5.69 -12.03 3.15
N GLU A 95 5.43 -12.99 2.27
CA GLU A 95 5.75 -12.84 0.85
C GLU A 95 4.95 -11.70 0.22
N ALA A 96 3.64 -11.64 0.47
CA ALA A 96 2.78 -10.56 -0.04
C ALA A 96 3.26 -9.18 0.45
N MET A 97 3.63 -9.06 1.74
CA MET A 97 4.17 -7.82 2.28
C MET A 97 5.51 -7.43 1.65
N LYS A 98 6.39 -8.41 1.39
CA LYS A 98 7.65 -8.17 0.70
C LYS A 98 7.41 -7.70 -0.74
N ARG A 99 6.54 -8.39 -1.48
CA ARG A 99 6.20 -8.01 -2.86
C ARG A 99 5.61 -6.61 -2.97
N GLU A 100 4.75 -6.22 -2.03
CA GLU A 100 4.21 -4.86 -1.96
C GLU A 100 5.33 -3.83 -1.73
N LEU A 101 6.25 -4.11 -0.80
CA LEU A 101 7.39 -3.24 -0.53
C LEU A 101 8.31 -3.11 -1.76
N ASP A 102 8.66 -4.23 -2.37
CA ASP A 102 9.49 -4.29 -3.58
C ASP A 102 8.84 -3.51 -4.73
N SER A 103 7.51 -3.61 -4.87
CA SER A 103 6.73 -2.85 -5.86
C SER A 103 6.85 -1.34 -5.63
N ILE A 104 6.69 -0.87 -4.38
CA ILE A 104 6.83 0.56 -4.05
C ILE A 104 8.22 1.09 -4.42
N ILE A 105 9.25 0.32 -4.09
CA ILE A 105 10.65 0.67 -4.40
C ILE A 105 10.87 0.67 -5.92
N SER A 106 10.44 -0.38 -6.62
CA SER A 106 10.64 -0.53 -8.07
C SER A 106 9.93 0.55 -8.90
N ASN A 107 8.78 1.01 -8.44
CA ASN A 107 8.00 2.04 -9.12
C ASN A 107 8.45 3.46 -8.75
N HIS A 108 9.47 3.62 -7.88
CA HIS A 108 9.97 4.91 -7.39
C HIS A 108 8.86 5.89 -6.99
N THR A 109 7.78 5.38 -6.39
CA THR A 109 6.56 6.15 -6.15
C THR A 109 6.61 6.89 -4.82
N TRP A 110 7.34 6.36 -3.84
CA TRP A 110 7.42 6.90 -2.49
C TRP A 110 8.84 6.78 -1.92
N ASP A 111 9.37 7.90 -1.45
CA ASP A 111 10.59 7.95 -0.63
C ASP A 111 10.22 8.20 0.84
N LEU A 112 10.97 7.59 1.75
CA LEU A 112 10.82 7.85 3.18
C LEU A 112 11.51 9.17 3.53
N SER A 113 10.76 10.10 4.12
CA SER A 113 11.27 11.37 4.63
C SER A 113 10.80 11.60 6.07
N ASP A 114 11.55 12.41 6.81
CA ASP A 114 11.12 12.85 8.13
C ASP A 114 9.82 13.67 8.01
N LEU A 115 8.97 13.55 9.02
CA LEU A 115 7.73 14.31 9.10
C LEU A 115 8.05 15.79 9.37
N PRO A 116 7.74 16.73 8.45
CA PRO A 116 7.99 18.14 8.69
C PRO A 116 7.11 18.68 9.84
N LYS A 117 7.62 19.70 10.54
CA LYS A 117 6.95 20.30 11.68
C LYS A 117 5.57 20.84 11.28
N GLY A 118 4.55 20.50 12.05
CA GLY A 118 3.17 20.94 11.82
C GLY A 118 2.38 20.12 10.80
N CYS A 119 2.99 19.11 10.18
CA CYS A 119 2.29 18.22 9.25
C CYS A 119 1.79 16.94 9.94
N LYS A 120 0.71 16.37 9.41
CA LYS A 120 0.19 15.05 9.84
C LYS A 120 0.62 14.00 8.81
N PRO A 121 1.16 12.86 9.24
CA PRO A 121 1.51 11.78 8.32
C PRO A 121 0.24 11.16 7.72
N ILE A 122 0.36 10.64 6.50
CA ILE A 122 -0.70 9.86 5.88
C ILE A 122 -0.73 8.49 6.58
N SER A 123 -1.89 8.11 7.11
CA SER A 123 -2.07 6.79 7.69
C SER A 123 -2.28 5.75 6.58
N ASN A 124 -1.57 4.63 6.67
CA ASN A 124 -1.80 3.45 5.84
C ASN A 124 -2.47 2.36 6.69
N LYS A 125 -3.57 1.80 6.18
CA LYS A 125 -4.27 0.66 6.80
C LYS A 125 -4.10 -0.58 5.93
N LYS A 126 -3.36 -1.55 6.45
CA LYS A 126 -3.30 -2.89 5.86
C LYS A 126 -4.57 -3.67 6.21
N ILE A 127 -5.08 -4.44 5.26
CA ILE A 127 -6.22 -5.34 5.43
C ILE A 127 -5.73 -6.74 5.09
N PHE A 128 -5.88 -7.67 6.03
CA PHE A 128 -5.60 -9.08 5.81
C PHE A 128 -6.92 -9.80 5.56
N LYS A 129 -6.98 -10.57 4.48
CA LYS A 129 -8.16 -11.31 4.02
C LYS A 129 -7.71 -12.68 3.56
N LYS A 130 -8.07 -13.72 4.30
CA LYS A 130 -7.82 -15.10 3.89
C LYS A 130 -8.52 -15.35 2.56
N LYS A 131 -7.89 -16.17 1.74
CA LYS A 131 -8.51 -16.70 0.54
C LYS A 131 -8.91 -18.13 0.89
N LEU A 132 -10.15 -18.27 1.35
CA LEU A 132 -10.85 -19.54 1.32
C LEU A 132 -11.19 -19.86 -0.14
#